data_AF-A0A926WSX9-F1
#
_entry.id   AF-A0A926WSX9-F1
#
_cell.length_a   1.000
_cell.length_b   1.000
_cell.length_c   1.000
_cell.angle_alpha   90.00
_cell.angle_beta   90.00
_cell.angle_gamma   90.00
#
_symmetry.space_group_name_H-M   'P 1'
#
loop_
_entity.id
_entity.type
_entity.pdbx_description
1 polymer ?
#
loop_
_entity_poly.entity_id
_entity_poly.type
_entity_poly.pdbx_seq_one_letter_code
_entity_poly.pdbx_strand_id
1 'polypeptide(L)'
;MEIQPNGNFEFQKIQGLKIFNWEKFEIYRKFMADSTSDKKIRKLEGLVISETGDINQIFLTDEITIPEIYEIEEILEQVETVLPETKQTGNELANIVKEFLQQQSGLDIEKFNSFSEALIKIGSEPISKRDFYSLIGQYLGTKKKLKDKYIDVSSTKEATDFRDYLLEKHQIRLKFPQDNQSKDDLFDASLNIKYFGETEKEAYYFVGDRRDKVKFSFKDACHLRKIVAVDDSKLIFRELLPTMDVDFVRTGQSTVIPFPFKYIREYKNFGVAE
;
A
#
# COMPACT_ATOMS: atom_id res chain seq x y z
N MET A 1 -9.02 -22.36 -22.53
CA MET A 1 -9.81 -22.81 -21.37
C MET A 1 -11.14 -22.12 -21.48
N GLU A 2 -12.22 -22.86 -21.31
CA GLU A 2 -13.59 -22.35 -21.34
C GLU A 2 -14.20 -22.59 -19.97
N ILE A 3 -14.86 -21.58 -19.40
CA ILE A 3 -15.44 -21.61 -18.05
C ILE A 3 -16.95 -21.48 -18.20
N GLN A 4 -17.69 -22.42 -17.62
CA GLN A 4 -19.15 -22.43 -17.60
C GLN A 4 -19.69 -21.60 -16.43
N PRO A 5 -20.96 -21.13 -16.49
CA PRO A 5 -21.56 -20.33 -15.42
C PRO A 5 -21.58 -21.01 -14.03
N ASN A 6 -21.55 -22.34 -13.99
CA ASN A 6 -21.49 -23.13 -12.75
C ASN A 6 -20.06 -23.26 -12.17
N GLY A 7 -19.06 -22.63 -12.79
CA GLY A 7 -17.66 -22.69 -12.39
C GLY A 7 -16.87 -23.89 -12.92
N ASN A 8 -17.52 -24.83 -13.59
CA ASN A 8 -16.82 -25.92 -14.28
C ASN A 8 -16.01 -25.34 -15.44
N PHE A 9 -14.84 -25.90 -15.71
CA PHE A 9 -14.00 -25.46 -16.82
C PHE A 9 -13.39 -26.63 -17.57
N GLU A 10 -13.11 -26.39 -18.85
CA GLU A 10 -12.48 -27.36 -19.73
C GLU A 10 -11.20 -26.77 -20.34
N PHE A 11 -10.13 -27.57 -20.34
CA PHE A 11 -8.92 -27.27 -21.09
C PHE A 11 -8.99 -27.92 -22.46
N GLN A 12 -8.77 -27.11 -23.49
CA GLN A 12 -8.67 -27.58 -24.87
C GLN A 12 -7.24 -27.33 -25.36
N LYS A 13 -6.57 -28.40 -25.80
CA LYS A 13 -5.28 -28.34 -26.50
C LYS A 13 -5.53 -28.62 -27.98
N ILE A 14 -5.31 -27.63 -28.83
CA ILE A 14 -5.48 -27.80 -30.27
C ILE A 14 -4.16 -28.33 -30.86
N GLN A 15 -4.22 -29.53 -31.45
CA GLN A 15 -3.10 -30.14 -32.18
C GLN A 15 -3.49 -30.27 -33.67
N GLY A 16 -2.91 -29.44 -34.52
CA GLY A 16 -3.08 -29.51 -35.99
C GLY A 16 -4.36 -28.88 -36.56
N LEU A 17 -4.37 -28.72 -37.89
CA LEU A 17 -5.39 -28.02 -38.72
C LEU A 17 -6.76 -28.73 -38.83
N LYS A 18 -7.03 -29.79 -38.07
CA LYS A 18 -8.21 -30.67 -38.26
C LYS A 18 -9.18 -30.62 -37.08
N ILE A 19 -9.69 -29.46 -36.67
CA ILE A 19 -10.79 -29.41 -35.69
C ILE A 19 -11.72 -28.24 -35.98
N PHE A 20 -13.03 -28.48 -35.86
CA PHE A 20 -14.19 -27.56 -36.02
C PHE A 20 -14.12 -26.21 -35.26
N ASN A 21 -13.07 -25.96 -34.47
CA ASN A 21 -12.84 -24.72 -33.71
C ASN A 21 -11.59 -23.93 -34.15
N TRP A 22 -10.98 -24.28 -35.28
CA TRP A 22 -9.76 -23.62 -35.79
C TRP A 22 -9.98 -22.12 -36.04
N GLU A 23 -11.12 -21.73 -36.61
CA GLU A 23 -11.45 -20.33 -36.86
C GLU A 23 -11.49 -19.50 -35.56
N LYS A 24 -12.09 -20.04 -34.50
CA LYS A 24 -12.12 -19.43 -33.16
C LYS A 24 -10.69 -19.25 -32.61
N PHE A 25 -9.83 -20.24 -32.82
CA PHE A 25 -8.43 -20.18 -32.38
C PHE A 25 -7.59 -19.18 -33.20
N GLU A 26 -7.84 -19.05 -34.50
CA GLU A 26 -7.18 -18.04 -35.33
C GLU A 26 -7.51 -16.62 -34.87
N ILE A 27 -8.76 -16.38 -34.49
CA ILE A 27 -9.19 -15.12 -33.89
C ILE A 27 -8.39 -14.85 -32.61
N TYR A 28 -8.22 -15.86 -31.75
CA TYR A 28 -7.43 -15.70 -30.52
C TYR A 28 -5.97 -15.42 -30.84
N ARG A 29 -5.38 -16.12 -31.82
CA ARG A 29 -4.00 -15.91 -32.24
C ARG A 29 -3.79 -14.52 -32.80
N LYS A 30 -4.70 -14.02 -33.63
CA LYS A 30 -4.67 -12.64 -34.15
C LYS A 30 -4.54 -11.64 -32.99
N PHE A 31 -5.42 -11.75 -32.00
CA PHE A 31 -5.39 -10.86 -30.82
C PHE A 31 -4.27 -11.17 -29.83
N MET A 32 -3.54 -12.28 -29.97
CA MET A 32 -2.34 -12.54 -29.17
C MET A 32 -1.04 -12.12 -29.87
N ALA A 33 -1.04 -12.03 -31.20
CA ALA A 33 0.15 -11.79 -32.04
C ALA A 33 0.25 -10.35 -32.57
N ASP A 34 -0.87 -9.64 -32.74
CA ASP A 34 -0.90 -8.23 -33.21
C ASP A 34 -0.43 -7.27 -32.10
N SER A 35 0.89 -7.26 -31.88
CA SER A 35 1.64 -6.30 -31.07
C SER A 35 2.26 -5.19 -31.92
N THR A 36 1.63 -4.86 -33.05
CA THR A 36 2.08 -3.80 -33.96
C THR A 36 1.27 -2.52 -33.77
N SER A 37 1.51 -1.81 -32.67
CA SER A 37 1.52 -0.34 -32.67
C SER A 37 2.06 0.19 -31.34
N ASP A 38 2.91 1.18 -31.47
CA ASP A 38 3.63 1.94 -30.44
C ASP A 38 4.75 1.27 -29.63
N LYS A 39 5.96 1.69 -30.02
CA LYS A 39 7.21 1.63 -29.28
C LYS A 39 7.04 2.31 -27.91
N LYS A 40 6.58 1.56 -26.90
CA LYS A 40 7.12 1.56 -25.53
C LYS A 40 6.31 0.79 -24.50
N ILE A 41 5.23 0.10 -24.87
CA ILE A 41 4.55 -0.75 -23.91
C ILE A 41 4.02 -1.99 -24.63
N ARG A 42 4.34 -3.19 -24.11
CA ARG A 42 3.36 -4.20 -23.64
C ARG A 42 3.83 -5.64 -23.82
N LYS A 43 3.98 -6.34 -22.69
CA LYS A 43 3.89 -7.81 -22.66
C LYS A 43 2.42 -8.18 -22.44
N LEU A 44 1.80 -8.85 -23.41
CA LEU A 44 0.46 -9.41 -23.26
C LEU A 44 0.47 -10.47 -22.14
N GLU A 45 -0.34 -10.28 -21.11
CA GLU A 45 -0.44 -11.19 -19.96
C GLU A 45 -1.72 -12.02 -19.95
N GLY A 46 -2.77 -11.57 -20.65
CA GLY A 46 -4.03 -12.29 -20.75
C GLY A 46 -4.93 -11.84 -21.90
N LEU A 47 -5.71 -12.77 -22.42
CA LEU A 47 -6.82 -12.54 -23.33
C LEU A 47 -8.06 -13.15 -22.69
N VAL A 48 -9.12 -12.36 -22.56
CA VAL A 48 -10.41 -12.78 -22.00
C VAL A 48 -11.50 -12.53 -23.03
N ILE A 49 -12.42 -13.47 -23.16
CA ILE A 49 -13.58 -13.35 -24.05
C ILE A 49 -14.81 -13.67 -23.18
N SER A 50 -15.75 -12.73 -23.12
CA SER A 50 -16.99 -12.91 -22.37
C SER A 50 -17.94 -13.89 -23.07
N GLU A 51 -19.03 -14.26 -22.38
CA GLU A 51 -20.12 -15.03 -22.97
C GLU A 51 -20.82 -14.32 -24.14
N THR A 52 -20.82 -12.98 -24.13
CA THR A 52 -21.36 -12.11 -25.18
C THR A 52 -20.40 -11.92 -26.35
N GLY A 53 -19.18 -12.48 -26.27
CA GLY A 53 -18.15 -12.37 -27.30
C GLY A 53 -17.27 -11.12 -27.18
N ASP A 54 -17.38 -10.34 -26.11
CA ASP A 54 -16.55 -9.16 -25.87
C ASP A 54 -15.10 -9.57 -25.57
N ILE A 55 -14.16 -9.04 -26.33
CA ILE A 55 -12.74 -9.42 -26.30
C ILE A 55 -11.94 -8.37 -25.56
N ASN A 56 -11.23 -8.78 -24.52
CA ASN A 56 -10.44 -7.91 -23.66
C ASN A 56 -9.00 -8.44 -23.51
N GLN A 57 -8.01 -7.59 -23.75
CA GLN A 57 -6.60 -7.89 -23.60
C GLN A 57 -6.03 -7.22 -22.35
N ILE A 58 -5.23 -7.95 -21.58
CA ILE A 58 -4.52 -7.44 -20.41
C ILE A 58 -3.03 -7.37 -20.74
N PHE A 59 -2.45 -6.20 -20.54
CA PHE A 59 -1.04 -5.95 -20.80
C PHE A 59 -0.31 -5.45 -19.57
N LEU A 60 0.91 -5.94 -19.36
CA LEU A 60 1.87 -5.35 -18.43
C LEU A 60 2.46 -4.08 -19.05
N THR A 61 2.47 -2.99 -18.28
CA THR A 61 3.17 -1.77 -18.69
C THR A 61 4.57 -1.69 -18.09
N ASP A 62 5.40 -0.80 -18.62
CA ASP A 62 6.72 -0.50 -18.05
C ASP A 62 6.61 0.48 -16.87
N GLU A 63 5.40 0.91 -16.53
CA GLU A 63 5.11 1.84 -15.46
C GLU A 63 4.89 1.09 -14.15
N ILE A 64 5.25 1.74 -13.05
CA ILE A 64 5.09 1.24 -11.69
C ILE A 64 4.44 2.32 -10.84
N THR A 65 3.75 1.91 -9.78
CA THR A 65 3.28 2.82 -8.76
C THR A 65 4.45 3.30 -7.91
N ILE A 66 4.31 4.51 -7.39
CA ILE A 66 5.25 5.12 -6.47
C ILE A 66 4.41 5.64 -5.30
N PRO A 67 4.81 5.38 -4.03
CA PRO A 67 4.18 6.00 -2.86
C PRO A 67 4.20 7.54 -2.93
N GLU A 68 3.56 8.21 -1.97
CA GLU A 68 3.58 9.68 -1.87
C GLU A 68 4.97 10.18 -1.41
N ILE A 69 6.00 10.01 -2.24
CA ILE A 69 7.40 10.22 -1.89
C ILE A 69 7.66 11.64 -1.42
N TYR A 70 7.01 12.65 -2.01
CA TYR A 70 7.18 14.04 -1.60
C TYR A 70 6.66 14.29 -0.18
N GLU A 71 5.51 13.70 0.18
CA GLU A 71 4.97 13.81 1.54
C GLU A 71 5.84 13.03 2.54
N ILE A 72 6.31 11.84 2.14
CA ILE A 72 7.25 11.06 2.95
C ILE A 72 8.54 11.85 3.20
N GLU A 73 9.11 12.47 2.15
CA GLU A 73 10.31 13.30 2.22
C GLU A 73 10.09 14.49 3.16
N GLU A 74 9.00 15.24 3.00
CA GLU A 74 8.66 16.36 3.88
C GLU A 74 8.55 15.93 5.35
N ILE A 75 7.89 14.78 5.61
CA ILE A 75 7.77 14.23 6.97
C ILE A 75 9.13 13.86 7.54
N LEU A 76 10.02 13.24 6.74
CA LEU A 76 11.36 12.85 7.17
C LEU A 76 12.20 14.09 7.48
N GLU A 77 12.19 15.10 6.61
CA GLU A 77 12.83 16.39 6.86
C GLU A 77 12.33 17.03 8.15
N GLN A 78 11.01 17.05 8.39
CA GLN A 78 10.42 17.57 9.62
C GLN A 78 10.89 16.79 10.87
N VAL A 79 11.10 15.47 10.78
CA VAL A 79 11.59 14.65 11.89
C VAL A 79 13.07 14.91 12.15
N GLU A 80 13.88 15.05 11.10
CA GLU A 80 15.33 15.22 11.17
C GLU A 80 15.76 16.65 11.50
N THR A 81 14.95 17.65 11.15
CA THR A 81 15.20 19.05 11.48
C THR A 81 15.32 19.23 12.99
N VAL A 82 16.24 20.08 13.45
CA VAL A 82 16.38 20.39 14.88
C VAL A 82 15.13 21.05 15.47
N LEU A 83 15.03 21.14 16.79
CA LEU A 83 13.95 21.90 17.43
C LEU A 83 14.00 23.38 16.98
N PRO A 84 12.86 24.09 16.86
CA PRO A 84 12.86 25.53 16.58
C PRO A 84 13.65 26.30 17.63
N GLU A 85 14.40 27.36 17.25
CA GLU A 85 15.28 28.13 18.16
C GLU A 85 14.61 28.57 19.47
N THR A 86 13.32 28.90 19.42
CA THR A 86 12.50 29.33 20.58
C THR A 86 12.01 28.17 21.47
N LYS A 87 12.42 26.94 21.16
CA LYS A 87 11.93 25.68 21.76
C LYS A 87 13.04 24.65 21.86
N GLN A 88 14.29 25.09 21.99
CA GLN A 88 15.45 24.19 22.06
C GLN A 88 15.90 23.91 23.49
N THR A 89 15.43 24.68 24.47
CA THR A 89 15.88 24.52 25.86
C THR A 89 14.86 23.80 26.73
N GLY A 90 15.32 23.21 27.82
CA GLY A 90 14.44 22.58 28.81
C GLY A 90 13.40 23.55 29.38
N ASN A 91 13.79 24.79 29.66
CA ASN A 91 12.86 25.81 30.16
C ASN A 91 11.75 26.16 29.16
N GLU A 92 12.08 26.32 27.88
CA GLU A 92 11.09 26.61 26.83
C GLU A 92 10.12 25.44 26.63
N LEU A 93 10.63 24.21 26.57
CA LEU A 93 9.81 23.01 26.44
C LEU A 93 8.93 22.78 27.67
N ALA A 94 9.41 23.12 28.88
CA ALA A 94 8.60 23.07 30.10
C ALA A 94 7.43 24.07 30.06
N ASN A 95 7.59 25.22 29.41
CA ASN A 95 6.50 26.17 29.21
C ASN A 95 5.44 25.60 28.26
N ILE A 96 5.84 24.91 27.20
CA ILE A 96 4.91 24.19 26.30
C ILE A 96 4.10 23.14 27.08
N VAL A 97 4.72 22.41 28.01
CA VAL A 97 4.00 21.47 28.88
C VAL A 97 2.92 22.17 29.71
N LYS A 98 3.22 23.36 30.26
CA LYS A 98 2.23 24.17 31.00
C LYS A 98 1.08 24.63 30.10
N GLU A 99 1.38 25.11 28.90
CA GLU A 99 0.39 25.54 27.91
C GLU A 99 -0.54 24.37 27.51
N PHE A 100 0.01 23.18 27.32
CA PHE A 100 -0.75 21.96 27.03
C PHE A 100 -1.70 21.59 28.17
N LEU A 101 -1.23 21.61 29.42
CA LEU A 101 -2.04 21.27 30.59
C LEU A 101 -3.18 22.27 30.85
N GLN A 102 -3.05 23.53 30.39
CA GLN A 102 -4.14 24.51 30.49
C GLN A 102 -5.30 24.20 29.53
N GLN A 103 -5.02 23.49 28.43
CA GLN A 103 -5.99 23.23 27.36
C GLN A 103 -6.60 21.82 27.44
N GLN A 104 -6.01 20.92 28.22
CA GLN A 104 -6.41 19.52 28.29
C GLN A 104 -6.94 19.13 29.67
N SER A 105 -7.91 18.22 29.67
CA SER A 105 -8.52 17.67 30.89
C SER A 105 -8.47 16.15 30.89
N GLY A 106 -8.52 15.53 32.07
CA GLY A 106 -8.52 14.06 32.21
C GLY A 106 -7.16 13.41 31.97
N LEU A 107 -6.07 14.15 32.14
CA LEU A 107 -4.70 13.66 32.05
C LEU A 107 -4.09 13.44 33.43
N ASP A 108 -3.08 12.57 33.51
CA ASP A 108 -2.28 12.36 34.71
C ASP A 108 -1.32 13.54 34.94
N ILE A 109 -1.78 14.52 35.72
CA ILE A 109 -1.05 15.76 36.01
C ILE A 109 0.29 15.47 36.70
N GLU A 110 0.39 14.44 37.54
CA GLU A 110 1.63 14.12 38.26
C GLU A 110 2.76 13.70 37.31
N LYS A 111 2.44 12.93 36.26
CA LYS A 111 3.40 12.58 35.21
C LYS A 111 3.92 13.81 34.47
N PHE A 112 3.01 14.72 34.09
CA PHE A 112 3.40 15.94 33.40
C PHE A 112 4.19 16.90 34.29
N ASN A 113 3.90 16.96 35.59
CA ASN A 113 4.70 17.72 36.55
C ASN A 113 6.12 17.14 36.66
N SER A 114 6.25 15.82 36.81
CA SER A 114 7.56 15.14 36.85
C SER A 114 8.36 15.35 35.56
N PHE A 115 7.68 15.31 34.42
CA PHE A 115 8.27 15.60 33.11
C PHE A 115 8.74 17.06 33.00
N SER A 116 7.90 18.01 33.44
CA SER A 116 8.23 19.45 33.46
C SER A 116 9.43 19.75 34.36
N GLU A 117 9.51 19.12 35.54
CA GLU A 117 10.67 19.22 36.42
C GLU A 117 11.95 18.69 35.79
N ALA A 118 11.88 17.58 35.05
CA ALA A 118 13.02 17.03 34.33
C ALA A 118 13.52 17.99 33.24
N LEU A 119 12.61 18.62 32.51
CA LEU A 119 12.95 19.66 31.53
C LEU A 119 13.57 20.90 32.19
N ILE A 120 13.00 21.38 33.30
CA ILE A 120 13.55 22.54 34.05
C ILE A 120 14.98 22.26 34.55
N LYS A 121 15.29 21.02 34.94
CA LYS A 121 16.65 20.62 35.36
C LYS A 121 17.69 20.73 34.24
N ILE A 122 17.28 20.55 32.98
CA ILE A 122 18.15 20.80 31.81
C ILE A 122 18.40 22.30 31.63
N GLY A 123 17.44 23.13 32.02
CA GLY A 123 17.57 24.57 32.05
C GLY A 123 17.66 25.17 30.65
N SER A 124 18.70 25.96 30.41
CA SER A 124 18.93 26.70 29.16
C SER A 124 19.84 25.99 28.17
N GLU A 125 20.30 24.77 28.46
CA GLU A 125 21.10 23.99 27.51
C GLU A 125 20.23 23.47 26.36
N PRO A 126 20.70 23.54 25.09
CA PRO A 126 19.99 22.97 23.97
C PRO A 126 19.82 21.45 24.08
N ILE A 127 18.59 20.97 23.90
CA ILE A 127 18.25 19.54 23.85
C ILE A 127 18.03 19.09 22.40
N SER A 128 18.48 17.89 22.06
CA SER A 128 18.18 17.30 20.76
C SER A 128 16.72 16.80 20.70
N LYS A 129 16.12 16.73 19.50
CA LYS A 129 14.79 16.10 19.32
C LYS A 129 14.76 14.66 19.84
N ARG A 130 15.85 13.92 19.65
CA ARG A 130 15.99 12.53 20.10
C ARG A 130 15.91 12.43 21.63
N ASP A 131 16.66 13.28 22.33
CA ASP A 131 16.67 13.26 23.80
C ASP A 131 15.33 13.75 24.36
N PHE A 132 14.74 14.78 23.75
CA PHE A 132 13.40 15.23 24.10
C PHE A 132 12.35 14.13 23.92
N TYR A 133 12.38 13.42 22.78
CA TYR A 133 11.49 12.28 22.53
C TYR A 133 11.71 11.14 23.54
N SER A 134 12.96 10.91 23.95
CA SER A 134 13.29 9.93 25.00
C SER A 134 12.68 10.31 26.35
N LEU A 135 12.73 11.60 26.73
CA LEU A 135 12.11 12.08 27.97
C LEU A 135 10.58 11.90 27.94
N ILE A 136 9.93 12.18 26.80
CA ILE A 136 8.49 11.90 26.64
C ILE A 136 8.22 10.42 26.90
N GLY A 137 9.03 9.50 26.35
CA GLY A 137 8.87 8.07 26.60
C GLY A 137 9.06 7.67 28.06
N GLN A 138 10.08 8.23 28.71
CA GLN A 138 10.41 7.93 30.10
C GLN A 138 9.33 8.39 31.09
N TYR A 139 8.79 9.60 30.91
CA TYR A 139 7.88 10.22 31.88
C TYR A 139 6.40 10.06 31.53
N LEU A 140 6.05 10.18 30.24
CA LEU A 140 4.67 10.12 29.79
C LEU A 140 4.31 8.74 29.21
N GLY A 141 5.31 7.94 28.82
CA GLY A 141 5.13 6.62 28.23
C GLY A 141 4.92 5.49 29.24
N THR A 142 5.21 4.27 28.79
CA THR A 142 5.17 3.04 29.59
C THR A 142 6.35 2.15 29.22
N LYS A 143 6.66 1.15 30.05
CA LYS A 143 7.73 0.18 29.77
C LYS A 143 7.18 -1.04 29.05
N LYS A 144 7.77 -1.38 27.91
CA LYS A 144 7.49 -2.60 27.16
C LYS A 144 8.69 -3.54 27.21
N LYS A 145 8.45 -4.81 27.54
CA LYS A 145 9.48 -5.85 27.45
C LYS A 145 9.72 -6.18 25.97
N LEU A 146 10.95 -6.01 25.52
CA LEU A 146 11.41 -6.40 24.20
C LEU A 146 12.62 -7.33 24.37
N LYS A 147 12.41 -8.62 24.07
CA LYS A 147 13.39 -9.69 24.38
C LYS A 147 13.74 -9.65 25.89
N ASP A 148 15.01 -9.42 26.22
CA ASP A 148 15.51 -9.44 27.60
C ASP A 148 15.65 -8.04 28.23
N LYS A 149 15.15 -6.98 27.57
CA LYS A 149 15.25 -5.60 28.06
C LYS A 149 13.87 -4.95 28.13
N TYR A 150 13.71 -4.02 29.08
CA TYR A 150 12.58 -3.09 29.09
C TYR A 150 12.99 -1.82 28.37
N ILE A 151 12.15 -1.38 27.45
CA ILE A 151 12.30 -0.10 26.74
C ILE A 151 11.12 0.79 27.07
N ASP A 152 11.37 2.09 27.16
CA ASP A 152 10.31 3.08 27.27
C ASP A 152 9.62 3.23 25.91
N VAL A 153 8.29 3.18 25.90
CA VAL A 153 7.46 3.36 24.72
C VAL A 153 6.45 4.46 24.95
N SER A 154 6.40 5.39 24.02
CA SER A 154 5.55 6.57 24.07
C SER A 154 4.20 6.30 23.39
N SER A 155 3.55 5.17 23.67
CA SER A 155 2.27 4.75 23.07
C SER A 155 1.07 4.93 24.00
N THR A 156 1.26 5.57 25.14
CA THR A 156 0.21 5.97 26.08
C THR A 156 -0.61 7.13 25.49
N LYS A 157 -1.79 7.37 26.07
CA LYS A 157 -2.64 8.50 25.67
C LYS A 157 -1.92 9.83 25.92
N GLU A 158 -1.34 10.00 27.10
CA GLU A 158 -0.61 11.21 27.51
C GLU A 158 0.54 11.55 26.55
N ALA A 159 1.36 10.56 26.19
CA ALA A 159 2.46 10.75 25.27
C ALA A 159 2.01 10.96 23.82
N THR A 160 0.82 10.48 23.45
CA THR A 160 0.26 10.66 22.11
C THR A 160 -0.33 12.05 21.99
N ASP A 161 -1.26 12.42 22.87
CA ASP A 161 -1.90 13.74 22.90
C ASP A 161 -0.89 14.88 22.97
N PHE A 162 0.18 14.73 23.78
CA PHE A 162 1.21 15.76 23.88
C PHE A 162 2.03 15.90 22.58
N ARG A 163 2.31 14.80 21.88
CA ARG A 163 3.00 14.87 20.58
C ARG A 163 2.12 15.46 19.49
N ASP A 164 0.83 15.14 19.52
CA ASP A 164 -0.14 15.69 18.56
C ASP A 164 -0.24 17.20 18.78
N TYR A 165 -0.30 17.65 20.03
CA TYR A 165 -0.23 19.07 20.38
C TYR A 165 1.06 19.76 19.89
N LEU A 166 2.22 19.11 20.09
CA LEU A 166 3.51 19.62 19.58
C LEU A 166 3.49 19.79 18.06
N LEU A 167 2.93 18.84 17.33
CA LEU A 167 2.81 18.91 15.88
C LEU A 167 1.84 20.02 15.46
N GLU A 168 0.64 20.05 16.02
CA GLU A 168 -0.44 20.97 15.61
C GLU A 168 -0.18 22.43 16.00
N LYS A 169 0.31 22.68 17.21
CA LYS A 169 0.47 24.05 17.75
C LYS A 169 1.87 24.61 17.57
N HIS A 170 2.87 23.74 17.48
CA HIS A 170 4.27 24.16 17.44
C HIS A 170 5.02 23.66 16.21
N GLN A 171 4.38 22.90 15.31
CA GLN A 171 5.00 22.33 14.10
C GLN A 171 6.24 21.48 14.42
N ILE A 172 6.24 20.84 15.60
CA ILE A 172 7.32 19.96 16.05
C ILE A 172 6.90 18.51 15.79
N ARG A 173 7.41 17.94 14.69
CA ARG A 173 7.31 16.50 14.43
C ARG A 173 8.49 15.76 15.07
N LEU A 174 8.19 14.75 15.90
CA LEU A 174 9.20 13.95 16.61
C LEU A 174 9.37 12.53 16.08
N LYS A 175 8.40 12.03 15.32
CA LYS A 175 8.45 10.70 14.71
C LYS A 175 7.66 10.67 13.40
N PHE A 176 8.01 9.72 12.55
CA PHE A 176 7.19 9.34 11.40
C PHE A 176 5.82 8.82 11.90
N PRO A 177 4.70 9.17 11.24
CA PRO A 177 3.38 8.67 11.64
C PRO A 177 3.31 7.15 11.46
N GLN A 178 2.67 6.47 12.41
CA GLN A 178 2.65 5.00 12.45
C GLN A 178 1.25 4.42 12.60
N ASP A 179 0.24 5.28 12.73
CA ASP A 179 -1.17 4.91 12.68
C ASP A 179 -1.54 4.37 11.29
N ASN A 180 -2.63 3.61 11.24
CA ASN A 180 -3.05 2.93 10.03
C ASN A 180 -3.51 3.92 8.96
N GLN A 181 -4.13 5.03 9.35
CA GLN A 181 -4.65 6.02 8.40
C GLN A 181 -3.49 6.67 7.64
N SER A 182 -2.52 7.22 8.35
CA SER A 182 -1.35 7.85 7.72
C SER A 182 -0.55 6.87 6.87
N LYS A 183 -0.43 5.60 7.31
CA LYS A 183 0.22 4.57 6.48
C LYS A 183 -0.57 4.24 5.22
N ASP A 184 -1.89 4.13 5.34
CA ASP A 184 -2.75 3.87 4.20
C ASP A 184 -2.64 5.03 3.20
N ASP A 185 -2.63 6.29 3.66
CA ASP A 185 -2.51 7.48 2.81
C ASP A 185 -1.14 7.56 2.12
N LEU A 186 -0.04 7.38 2.85
CA LEU A 186 1.32 7.50 2.30
C LEU A 186 1.71 6.35 1.35
N PHE A 187 1.17 5.15 1.60
CA PHE A 187 1.51 3.93 0.84
C PHE A 187 0.32 3.41 0.02
N ASP A 188 -0.68 4.25 -0.21
CA ASP A 188 -1.92 3.93 -0.92
C ASP A 188 -1.62 3.29 -2.28
N ALA A 189 -0.62 3.81 -2.98
CA ALA A 189 -0.13 3.33 -4.28
C ALA A 189 0.42 1.89 -4.27
N SER A 190 0.54 1.25 -3.10
CA SER A 190 1.04 -0.13 -2.93
C SER A 190 0.03 -1.06 -2.29
N LEU A 191 -1.22 -0.62 -2.13
CA LEU A 191 -2.26 -1.33 -1.41
C LEU A 191 -3.46 -1.67 -2.29
N ASN A 192 -4.00 -2.87 -2.05
CA ASN A 192 -5.24 -3.37 -2.63
C ASN A 192 -5.25 -3.38 -4.17
N ILE A 193 -6.41 -3.66 -4.77
CA ILE A 193 -6.61 -3.47 -6.21
C ILE A 193 -7.10 -2.05 -6.44
N LYS A 194 -6.43 -1.31 -7.31
CA LYS A 194 -6.88 0.02 -7.74
C LYS A 194 -6.83 0.15 -9.23
N TYR A 195 -7.72 0.99 -9.74
CA TYR A 195 -7.85 1.27 -11.15
C TYR A 195 -8.23 2.72 -11.39
N PHE A 196 -7.86 3.22 -12.56
CA PHE A 196 -8.08 4.60 -12.97
C PHE A 196 -8.09 4.71 -14.49
N GLY A 197 -8.52 5.86 -15.00
CA GLY A 197 -8.64 6.10 -16.44
C GLY A 197 -9.62 5.13 -17.12
N GLU A 198 -10.63 4.65 -16.40
CA GLU A 198 -11.65 3.77 -16.94
C GLU A 198 -12.49 4.53 -17.98
N THR A 199 -12.54 3.97 -19.18
CA THR A 199 -13.38 4.41 -20.30
C THR A 199 -14.20 3.21 -20.78
N GLU A 200 -15.02 3.39 -21.81
CA GLU A 200 -15.74 2.26 -22.43
C GLU A 200 -14.81 1.21 -23.08
N LYS A 201 -13.54 1.55 -23.30
CA LYS A 201 -12.58 0.71 -24.05
C LYS A 201 -11.34 0.32 -23.29
N GLU A 202 -10.98 1.02 -22.22
CA GLU A 202 -9.75 0.71 -21.50
C GLU A 202 -9.79 1.15 -20.04
N ALA A 203 -8.95 0.54 -19.23
CA ALA A 203 -8.64 0.96 -17.86
C ALA A 203 -7.21 0.59 -17.50
N TYR A 204 -6.62 1.37 -16.60
CA TYR A 204 -5.34 1.04 -15.96
C TYR A 204 -5.60 0.53 -14.56
N TYR A 205 -4.79 -0.43 -14.10
CA TYR A 205 -4.92 -0.97 -12.76
C TYR A 205 -3.59 -1.51 -12.22
N PHE A 206 -3.52 -1.64 -10.90
CA PHE A 206 -2.45 -2.34 -10.22
C PHE A 206 -3.02 -3.15 -9.05
N VAL A 207 -2.21 -4.10 -8.55
CA VAL A 207 -2.56 -4.96 -7.43
C VAL A 207 -1.44 -4.93 -6.42
N GLY A 208 -1.70 -4.21 -5.33
CA GLY A 208 -0.84 -4.10 -4.16
C GLY A 208 -1.08 -5.21 -3.14
N ASP A 209 -0.45 -5.07 -1.98
CA ASP A 209 -0.69 -5.97 -0.87
C ASP A 209 -2.03 -5.67 -0.21
N ARG A 210 -2.69 -6.71 0.28
CA ARG A 210 -3.92 -6.56 1.05
C ARG A 210 -3.64 -5.95 2.42
N ARG A 211 -4.35 -4.88 2.74
CA ARG A 211 -4.16 -4.08 3.96
C ARG A 211 -4.23 -4.89 5.27
N ASP A 212 -5.15 -5.86 5.36
CA ASP A 212 -5.30 -6.74 6.52
C ASP A 212 -4.11 -7.71 6.72
N LYS A 213 -3.24 -7.87 5.71
CA LYS A 213 -2.08 -8.76 5.72
C LYS A 213 -0.75 -8.03 5.74
N VAL A 214 -0.73 -6.70 5.60
CA VAL A 214 0.49 -5.89 5.74
C VAL A 214 0.84 -5.75 7.22
N LYS A 215 1.80 -6.57 7.68
CA LYS A 215 2.25 -6.53 9.09
C LYS A 215 3.54 -5.72 9.31
N PHE A 216 4.50 -5.76 8.38
CA PHE A 216 5.85 -5.19 8.63
C PHE A 216 6.58 -4.63 7.40
N SER A 217 6.06 -4.78 6.19
CA SER A 217 6.69 -4.28 4.96
C SER A 217 5.63 -4.07 3.88
N PHE A 218 5.71 -2.96 3.17
CA PHE A 218 4.99 -2.75 1.92
C PHE A 218 5.88 -3.20 0.75
N LYS A 219 5.29 -3.58 -0.38
CA LYS A 219 6.05 -3.63 -1.64
C LYS A 219 6.47 -2.22 -2.01
N ASP A 220 7.69 -2.07 -2.49
CA ASP A 220 8.25 -0.76 -2.87
C ASP A 220 7.49 -0.14 -4.06
N ALA A 221 6.95 -0.97 -4.96
CA ALA A 221 6.18 -0.55 -6.12
C ALA A 221 5.32 -1.68 -6.70
N CYS A 222 4.21 -1.32 -7.35
CA CYS A 222 3.34 -2.24 -8.07
C CYS A 222 3.40 -1.96 -9.57
N HIS A 223 3.57 -2.99 -10.41
CA HIS A 223 3.49 -2.82 -11.85
C HIS A 223 2.07 -2.46 -12.29
N LEU A 224 1.97 -1.44 -13.14
CA LEU A 224 0.72 -1.08 -13.79
C LEU A 224 0.41 -2.07 -14.90
N ARG A 225 -0.89 -2.30 -15.07
CA ARG A 225 -1.46 -3.07 -16.16
C ARG A 225 -2.51 -2.24 -16.85
N LYS A 226 -2.65 -2.48 -18.14
CA LYS A 226 -3.72 -1.90 -18.94
C LYS A 226 -4.60 -3.01 -19.46
N ILE A 227 -5.90 -2.90 -19.24
CA ILE A 227 -6.90 -3.72 -19.91
C ILE A 227 -7.52 -2.91 -21.05
N VAL A 228 -7.69 -3.55 -22.21
CA VAL A 228 -8.22 -2.91 -23.43
C VAL A 228 -9.25 -3.83 -24.07
N ALA A 229 -10.43 -3.29 -24.36
CA ALA A 229 -11.45 -3.92 -25.17
C ALA A 229 -11.11 -3.76 -26.66
N VAL A 230 -11.21 -4.86 -27.41
CA VAL A 230 -10.78 -4.92 -28.81
C VAL A 230 -11.93 -4.62 -29.75
N ASP A 231 -11.67 -3.88 -30.82
CA ASP A 231 -12.65 -3.50 -31.84
C ASP A 231 -13.93 -2.90 -31.18
N ASP A 232 -15.11 -3.40 -31.53
CA ASP A 232 -16.40 -2.95 -31.01
C ASP A 232 -16.77 -3.59 -29.65
N SER A 233 -15.88 -4.40 -29.06
CA SER A 233 -16.12 -5.05 -27.76
C SER A 233 -16.32 -4.05 -26.63
N LYS A 234 -17.08 -4.45 -25.62
CA LYS A 234 -17.22 -3.75 -24.33
C LYS A 234 -16.05 -4.08 -23.40
N LEU A 235 -15.67 -3.10 -22.60
CA LEU A 235 -14.75 -3.32 -21.47
C LEU A 235 -15.48 -4.10 -20.36
N ILE A 236 -15.03 -5.32 -20.08
CA ILE A 236 -15.59 -6.18 -19.00
C ILE A 236 -14.74 -6.13 -17.73
N PHE A 237 -13.94 -5.08 -17.54
CA PHE A 237 -12.95 -5.03 -16.47
C PHE A 237 -13.55 -5.22 -15.06
N ARG A 238 -14.70 -4.60 -14.79
CA ARG A 238 -15.38 -4.71 -13.49
C ARG A 238 -15.86 -6.13 -13.20
N GLU A 239 -16.28 -6.87 -14.22
CA GLU A 239 -16.67 -8.28 -14.10
C GLU A 239 -15.49 -9.19 -13.77
N LEU A 240 -14.26 -8.76 -14.13
CA LEU A 240 -13.03 -9.49 -13.84
C LEU A 240 -12.48 -9.21 -12.45
N LEU A 241 -12.80 -8.07 -11.82
CA LEU A 241 -12.30 -7.70 -10.47
C LEU A 241 -12.52 -8.81 -9.41
N PRO A 242 -13.70 -9.45 -9.29
CA PRO A 242 -13.91 -10.55 -8.34
C PRO A 242 -13.00 -11.76 -8.58
N THR A 243 -12.56 -11.96 -9.82
CA THR A 243 -11.62 -13.05 -10.17
C THR A 243 -10.17 -12.67 -9.88
N MET A 244 -9.89 -11.41 -9.58
CA MET A 244 -8.58 -10.94 -9.16
C MET A 244 -8.48 -10.88 -7.63
N ASP A 245 -9.57 -10.54 -6.95
CA ASP A 245 -9.63 -10.42 -5.50
C ASP A 245 -10.02 -11.72 -4.78
N VAL A 246 -9.14 -12.71 -4.81
CA VAL A 246 -9.40 -14.06 -4.27
C VAL A 246 -8.48 -14.45 -3.11
N ASP A 247 -9.06 -15.06 -2.07
CA ASP A 247 -8.38 -15.38 -0.80
C ASP A 247 -7.61 -16.71 -0.80
N PHE A 248 -7.93 -17.62 -1.72
CA PHE A 248 -7.39 -18.98 -1.76
C PHE A 248 -6.03 -19.10 -2.47
N VAL A 249 -5.42 -17.98 -2.86
CA VAL A 249 -4.05 -17.98 -3.39
C VAL A 249 -3.09 -18.19 -2.23
N ARG A 250 -2.00 -18.94 -2.44
CA ARG A 250 -1.07 -19.44 -1.42
C ARG A 250 -0.59 -18.40 -0.39
N THR A 251 -0.52 -17.13 -0.78
CA THR A 251 -0.07 -15.99 0.05
C THR A 251 -1.23 -15.18 0.65
N GLY A 252 -2.48 -15.53 0.33
CA GLY A 252 -3.67 -14.77 0.68
C GLY A 252 -3.73 -13.38 0.03
N GLN A 253 -2.93 -13.15 -1.01
CA GLN A 253 -2.85 -11.87 -1.73
C GLN A 253 -3.76 -11.90 -2.97
N SER A 254 -4.29 -10.73 -3.32
CA SER A 254 -4.99 -10.53 -4.59
C SER A 254 -4.07 -10.82 -5.78
N THR A 255 -4.66 -11.17 -6.92
CA THR A 255 -3.95 -11.58 -8.13
C THR A 255 -3.96 -10.49 -9.18
N VAL A 256 -2.82 -10.28 -9.83
CA VAL A 256 -2.62 -9.24 -10.86
C VAL A 256 -3.36 -9.52 -12.18
N ILE A 257 -3.80 -10.76 -12.38
CA ILE A 257 -4.62 -11.22 -13.50
C ILE A 257 -5.67 -12.17 -12.95
N PRO A 258 -6.82 -12.35 -13.61
CA PRO A 258 -7.85 -13.31 -13.18
C PRO A 258 -7.28 -14.67 -12.77
N PHE A 259 -7.67 -15.19 -11.60
CA PHE A 259 -7.17 -16.46 -11.08
C PHE A 259 -7.29 -17.65 -12.07
N PRO A 260 -8.25 -17.71 -13.02
CA PRO A 260 -8.27 -18.80 -13.98
C PRO A 260 -6.99 -18.91 -14.84
N PHE A 261 -6.26 -17.81 -15.07
CA PHE A 261 -4.95 -17.86 -15.75
C PHE A 261 -3.92 -18.67 -14.97
N LYS A 262 -4.03 -18.74 -13.64
CA LYS A 262 -3.17 -19.57 -12.80
C LYS A 262 -3.35 -21.05 -13.17
N TYR A 263 -4.58 -21.52 -13.34
CA TYR A 263 -4.85 -22.89 -13.73
C TYR A 263 -4.36 -23.21 -15.14
N ILE A 264 -4.47 -22.26 -16.09
CA ILE A 264 -3.88 -22.42 -17.42
C ILE A 264 -2.36 -22.62 -17.33
N ARG A 265 -1.68 -21.81 -16.50
CA ARG A 265 -0.22 -21.90 -16.30
C ARG A 265 0.19 -23.20 -15.62
N GLU A 266 -0.55 -23.62 -14.60
CA GLU A 266 -0.33 -24.91 -13.93
C GLU A 266 -0.54 -26.08 -14.90
N TYR A 267 -1.65 -26.08 -15.64
CA TYR A 267 -1.97 -27.11 -16.65
C TYR A 267 -0.89 -27.22 -17.73
N LYS A 268 -0.33 -26.09 -18.20
CA LYS A 268 0.81 -26.08 -19.12
C LYS A 268 2.02 -26.82 -18.54
N ASN A 269 2.31 -26.61 -17.25
CA ASN A 269 3.46 -27.20 -16.59
C ASN A 269 3.28 -28.69 -16.28
N PHE A 270 2.04 -29.15 -16.05
CA PHE A 270 1.75 -30.58 -15.87
C PHE A 270 2.11 -31.42 -17.11
N GLY A 271 1.97 -30.86 -18.31
CA GLY A 271 2.33 -31.55 -19.57
C GLY A 271 3.82 -31.56 -19.94
N VAL A 272 4.72 -31.11 -19.05
CA VAL A 272 6.19 -31.11 -19.26
C VAL A 272 6.88 -32.14 -18.33
N ALA A 273 6.11 -32.85 -17.49
CA ALA A 273 6.59 -33.88 -16.58
C ALA A 273 6.40 -35.31 -17.11
N GLU A 274 6.33 -35.49 -18.43
CA GLU A 274 6.40 -36.79 -19.12
C GLU A 274 7.64 -36.86 -20.02
#